data_AF-A0A350W6F2-F1
#
_entry.id   AF-A0A350W6F2-F1
#
_cell.length_a   1.000
_cell.length_b   1.000
_cell.length_c   1.000
_cell.angle_alpha   90.00
_cell.angle_beta   90.00
_cell.angle_gamma   90.00
#
_symmetry.space_group_name_H-M   'P 1'
#
loop_
_entity.id
_entity.type
_entity.pdbx_description
1 polymer ?
#
loop_
_entity_poly.entity_id
_entity_poly.type
_entity_poly.pdbx_seq_one_letter_code
_entity_poly.pdbx_strand_id
1 'polypeptide(L)'
;MNVVEKINLILKKANISKVNLAKYLGVSRQMVYNYLDSTDLSKLPNEKCQLLFELLNVKSADEILALEINKEYLQTVGSRIFDSAKEEEKKEKTCIDLTGLKKEEIELINDITLMSKNVLLENKGREGEALATVTYLHHFIENLNAIKELKYILAYFSKNYGYTDPNKFAFDENNQFVFESIMFSAMTLYSNGGASRTRLAESHKKWENMLASKKEEKLSRTQELNTAKIQALRELGYTKIDERNASEVLDKIAEIMAQKF
;
A
#
# COMPACT_ATOMS: atom_id res chain seq x y z
N MET A 1 48.37 -1.18 -16.07
CA MET A 1 47.08 -1.49 -15.45
C MET A 1 46.06 -0.53 -16.02
N ASN A 2 45.06 -1.04 -16.74
CA ASN A 2 43.99 -0.21 -17.28
C ASN A 2 42.89 0.05 -16.22
N VAL A 3 41.91 0.90 -16.57
CA VAL A 3 40.84 1.33 -15.65
C VAL A 3 40.03 0.12 -15.17
N VAL A 4 39.66 -0.78 -16.08
CA VAL A 4 38.85 -1.97 -15.79
C VAL A 4 39.60 -2.98 -14.91
N GLU A 5 40.89 -3.19 -15.14
CA GLU A 5 41.77 -4.02 -14.31
C GLU A 5 41.86 -3.48 -12.88
N LYS A 6 41.98 -2.15 -12.73
CA LYS A 6 42.02 -1.48 -11.43
C LYS A 6 40.68 -1.62 -10.69
N ILE A 7 39.55 -1.48 -11.40
CA ILE A 7 38.21 -1.75 -10.84
C ILE A 7 38.09 -3.19 -10.37
N ASN A 8 38.48 -4.16 -11.21
CA ASN A 8 38.45 -5.58 -10.86
C ASN A 8 39.30 -5.89 -9.62
N LEU A 9 40.46 -5.23 -9.48
CA LEU A 9 41.31 -5.35 -8.30
C LEU A 9 40.64 -4.80 -7.03
N ILE A 10 39.99 -3.62 -7.11
CA ILE A 10 39.26 -3.03 -6.00
C ILE A 10 38.12 -3.94 -5.57
N LEU A 11 37.29 -4.41 -6.51
CA LEU A 11 36.17 -5.31 -6.24
C LEU A 11 36.65 -6.60 -5.56
N LYS A 12 37.74 -7.21 -6.06
CA LYS A 12 38.32 -8.41 -5.48
C LYS A 12 38.82 -8.16 -4.05
N LYS A 13 39.51 -7.05 -3.80
CA LYS A 13 40.05 -6.70 -2.48
C LYS A 13 38.97 -6.29 -1.48
N ALA A 14 37.87 -5.70 -1.95
CA ALA A 14 36.70 -5.33 -1.14
C ALA A 14 35.72 -6.49 -0.92
N ASN A 15 36.03 -7.70 -1.42
CA ASN A 15 35.14 -8.87 -1.39
C ASN A 15 33.77 -8.63 -2.06
N ILE A 16 33.77 -7.87 -3.15
CA ILE A 16 32.58 -7.53 -3.93
C ILE A 16 32.48 -8.49 -5.12
N SER A 17 31.41 -9.29 -5.15
CA SER A 17 31.14 -10.21 -6.26
C SER A 17 30.55 -9.47 -7.47
N LYS A 18 30.63 -10.08 -8.66
CA LYS A 18 29.93 -9.60 -9.86
C LYS A 18 28.42 -9.58 -9.69
N VAL A 19 27.87 -10.40 -8.79
CA VAL A 19 26.44 -10.40 -8.44
C VAL A 19 26.10 -9.14 -7.63
N ASN A 20 26.94 -8.77 -6.67
CA ASN A 20 26.73 -7.58 -5.83
C ASN A 20 26.79 -6.31 -6.69
N LEU A 21 27.77 -6.26 -7.61
CA LEU A 21 27.90 -5.14 -8.54
C LEU A 21 26.72 -5.06 -9.53
N ALA A 22 26.23 -6.20 -10.03
CA ALA A 22 25.07 -6.24 -10.92
C ALA A 22 23.82 -5.67 -10.25
N LYS A 23 23.58 -6.03 -8.97
CA LYS A 23 22.50 -5.45 -8.16
C LYS A 23 22.66 -3.94 -8.03
N TYR A 24 23.81 -3.48 -7.56
CA TYR A 24 24.09 -2.04 -7.38
C TYR A 24 23.91 -1.21 -8.65
N LEU A 25 24.31 -1.75 -9.81
CA LEU A 25 24.17 -1.07 -11.09
C LEU A 25 22.76 -1.24 -11.70
N GLY A 26 21.88 -2.07 -11.13
CA GLY A 26 20.57 -2.38 -11.69
C GLY A 26 20.65 -2.99 -13.10
N VAL A 27 21.57 -3.94 -13.32
CA VAL A 27 21.77 -4.64 -14.60
C VAL A 27 21.91 -6.15 -14.41
N SER A 28 21.80 -6.92 -15.48
CA SER A 28 22.02 -8.37 -15.40
C SER A 28 23.50 -8.70 -15.16
N ARG A 29 23.77 -9.83 -14.50
CA ARG A 29 25.13 -10.32 -14.25
C ARG A 29 25.94 -10.46 -15.55
N GLN A 30 25.29 -10.89 -16.63
CA GLN A 30 25.94 -11.04 -17.94
C GLN A 30 26.42 -9.69 -18.48
N MET A 31 25.64 -8.62 -18.29
CA MET A 31 26.05 -7.28 -18.69
C MET A 31 27.28 -6.81 -17.93
N VAL A 32 27.39 -7.09 -16.63
CA VAL A 32 28.59 -6.75 -15.84
C VAL A 32 29.83 -7.47 -16.37
N TYR A 33 29.71 -8.73 -16.78
CA TYR A 33 30.83 -9.42 -17.45
C TYR A 33 31.18 -8.74 -18.78
N ASN A 34 30.18 -8.44 -19.62
CA ASN A 34 30.40 -7.77 -20.91
C ASN A 34 31.05 -6.39 -20.78
N TYR A 35 30.67 -5.62 -19.75
CA TYR A 35 31.20 -4.27 -19.49
C TYR A 35 32.63 -4.31 -18.95
N LEU A 36 32.98 -5.33 -18.16
CA LEU A 36 34.29 -5.43 -17.50
C LEU A 36 35.26 -6.37 -18.25
N ASP A 37 34.94 -6.68 -19.50
CA ASP A 37 35.76 -7.45 -20.46
C ASP A 37 36.50 -6.54 -21.47
N SER A 38 36.25 -5.22 -21.45
CA SER A 38 37.01 -4.24 -22.23
C SER A 38 38.16 -3.61 -21.43
N THR A 39 39.04 -2.88 -22.12
CA THR A 39 40.15 -2.12 -21.51
C THR A 39 39.70 -0.79 -20.90
N ASP A 40 38.54 -0.28 -21.29
CA ASP A 40 37.94 0.97 -20.86
C ASP A 40 36.44 0.79 -20.48
N LEU A 41 35.82 1.86 -20.01
CA LEU A 41 34.41 1.91 -19.64
C LEU A 41 33.48 2.25 -20.83
N SER A 42 33.96 2.18 -22.08
CA SER A 42 33.18 2.58 -23.27
C SER A 42 31.89 1.79 -23.45
N LYS A 43 31.88 0.53 -23.01
CA LYS A 43 30.71 -0.35 -23.08
C LYS A 43 29.67 -0.08 -21.99
N LEU A 44 30.02 0.68 -20.95
CA LEU A 44 29.15 0.96 -19.81
C LEU A 44 28.31 2.23 -20.10
N PRO A 45 26.97 2.17 -20.08
CA PRO A 45 26.14 3.36 -20.29
C PRO A 45 26.46 4.47 -19.29
N ASN A 46 26.32 5.73 -19.71
CA ASN A 46 26.69 6.91 -18.89
C ASN A 46 26.08 6.89 -17.47
N GLU A 47 24.80 6.54 -17.34
CA GLU A 47 24.13 6.40 -16.03
C GLU A 47 24.82 5.37 -15.13
N LYS A 48 25.24 4.25 -15.70
CA LYS A 48 25.90 3.16 -14.96
C LYS A 48 27.36 3.50 -14.64
N CYS A 49 28.03 4.29 -15.49
CA CYS A 49 29.32 4.89 -15.20
C CYS A 49 29.24 5.81 -13.98
N GLN A 50 28.21 6.66 -13.89
CA GLN A 50 28.03 7.56 -12.74
C GLN A 50 27.84 6.78 -11.44
N LEU A 51 27.00 5.74 -11.43
CA LEU A 51 26.85 4.86 -10.27
C LEU A 51 28.18 4.21 -9.88
N LEU A 52 28.96 3.73 -10.85
CA LEU A 52 30.26 3.13 -10.59
C LEU A 52 31.24 4.15 -9.98
N PHE A 53 31.22 5.41 -10.44
CA PHE A 53 32.04 6.49 -9.89
C PHE A 53 31.62 6.85 -8.46
N GLU A 54 30.32 6.88 -8.18
CA GLU A 54 29.77 7.08 -6.84
C GLU A 54 30.19 5.95 -5.88
N LEU A 55 30.13 4.69 -6.32
CA LEU A 55 30.61 3.54 -5.55
C LEU A 55 32.09 3.67 -5.17
N LEU A 56 32.91 4.11 -6.13
CA LEU A 56 34.36 4.25 -5.98
C LEU A 56 34.80 5.61 -5.40
N ASN A 57 33.87 6.54 -5.17
CA ASN A 57 34.16 7.89 -4.70
C ASN A 57 35.07 8.73 -5.60
N VAL A 58 34.90 8.62 -6.92
CA VAL A 58 35.70 9.33 -7.94
C VAL A 58 34.80 10.17 -8.84
N LYS A 59 35.38 11.09 -9.59
CA LYS A 59 34.65 11.90 -10.59
C LYS A 59 34.95 11.51 -12.04
N SER A 60 36.01 10.73 -12.27
CA SER A 60 36.44 10.35 -13.61
C SER A 60 37.18 9.01 -13.63
N ALA A 61 37.33 8.44 -14.84
CA ALA A 61 38.09 7.21 -15.05
C ALA A 61 39.58 7.37 -14.73
N ASP A 62 40.15 8.57 -14.90
CA ASP A 62 41.56 8.85 -14.60
C ASP A 62 41.83 8.82 -13.09
N GLU A 63 40.88 9.33 -12.29
CA GLU A 63 40.97 9.27 -10.82
C GLU A 63 41.01 7.84 -10.31
N ILE A 64 40.36 6.87 -10.99
CA ILE A 64 40.39 5.45 -10.62
C ILE A 64 41.81 4.89 -10.63
N LEU A 65 42.63 5.31 -11.61
CA LEU A 65 44.02 4.85 -11.73
C LEU A 65 44.88 5.41 -10.60
N ALA A 66 44.61 6.66 -10.20
CA ALA A 66 45.31 7.37 -9.13
C ALA A 66 44.90 6.92 -7.72
N LEU A 67 43.84 6.13 -7.56
CA LEU A 67 43.37 5.66 -6.25
C LEU A 67 44.42 4.83 -5.50
N GLU A 68 44.72 5.27 -4.29
CA GLU A 68 45.45 4.50 -3.28
C GLU A 68 44.52 3.48 -2.61
N ILE A 69 44.79 2.20 -2.83
CA ILE A 69 43.98 1.12 -2.28
C ILE A 69 44.48 0.78 -0.88
N ASN A 70 43.86 1.37 0.14
CA ASN A 70 44.10 1.05 1.56
C ASN A 70 42.90 0.32 2.19
N LYS A 71 43.05 -0.17 3.43
CA LYS A 71 42.00 -0.95 4.13
C LYS A 71 40.73 -0.14 4.40
N GLU A 72 40.89 1.13 4.75
CA GLU A 72 39.78 2.04 5.06
C GLU A 72 38.93 2.32 3.81
N TYR A 73 39.57 2.62 2.69
CA TYR A 73 38.92 2.79 1.39
C TYR A 73 38.12 1.53 1.01
N LEU A 74 38.73 0.34 1.10
CA LEU A 74 38.04 -0.91 0.77
C LEU A 74 36.82 -1.18 1.67
N GLN A 75 36.90 -0.83 2.95
CA GLN A 75 35.75 -0.89 3.86
C GLN A 75 34.64 0.06 3.42
N THR A 76 34.96 1.31 3.07
CA THR A 76 33.95 2.29 2.65
C THR A 76 33.23 1.87 1.36
N VAL A 77 33.95 1.34 0.37
CA VAL A 77 33.37 0.82 -0.88
C VAL A 77 32.48 -0.39 -0.61
N GLY A 78 32.91 -1.29 0.30
CA GLY A 78 32.09 -2.40 0.77
C GLY A 78 30.79 -1.92 1.45
N SER A 79 30.88 -1.01 2.41
CA SER A 79 29.70 -0.47 3.09
C SER A 79 28.70 0.14 2.11
N ARG A 80 29.15 0.97 1.16
CA ARG A 80 28.26 1.59 0.15
C ARG A 80 27.47 0.55 -0.64
N ILE A 81 28.12 -0.51 -1.13
CA ILE A 81 27.45 -1.50 -1.97
C ILE A 81 26.48 -2.39 -1.18
N PHE A 82 26.78 -2.67 0.09
CA PHE A 82 25.94 -3.52 0.94
C PHE A 82 24.80 -2.75 1.60
N ASP A 83 24.98 -1.46 1.89
CA ASP A 83 23.94 -0.61 2.45
C ASP A 83 22.95 -0.15 1.38
N SER A 84 23.40 0.15 0.15
CA SER A 84 22.50 0.40 -0.99
C SER A 84 21.63 -0.81 -1.33
N ALA A 85 22.17 -2.03 -1.24
CA ALA A 85 21.41 -3.26 -1.46
C ALA A 85 20.29 -3.46 -0.42
N LYS A 86 20.51 -3.00 0.82
CA LYS A 86 19.47 -2.98 1.87
C LYS A 86 18.43 -1.89 1.65
N GLU A 87 18.80 -0.77 1.01
CA GLU A 87 17.85 0.28 0.65
C GLU A 87 16.97 -0.11 -0.55
N GLU A 88 17.50 -0.78 -1.57
CA GLU A 88 16.71 -1.27 -2.70
C GLU A 88 15.69 -2.34 -2.28
N GLU A 89 16.09 -3.33 -1.46
CA GLU A 89 15.14 -4.32 -0.90
C GLU A 89 14.05 -3.68 -0.02
N LYS A 90 14.29 -2.49 0.55
CA LYS A 90 13.28 -1.71 1.28
C LYS A 90 12.41 -0.84 0.37
N LYS A 91 12.96 -0.28 -0.70
CA LYS A 91 12.23 0.60 -1.64
C LYS A 91 11.25 -0.17 -2.51
N GLU A 92 11.55 -1.43 -2.87
CA GLU A 92 10.75 -2.21 -3.82
C GLU A 92 9.38 -2.69 -3.29
N LYS A 93 9.07 -2.58 -1.98
CA LYS A 93 7.83 -3.13 -1.41
C LYS A 93 6.78 -2.12 -0.93
N THR A 94 7.09 -0.84 -0.73
CA THR A 94 6.14 0.08 -0.06
C THR A 94 6.29 1.55 -0.44
N CYS A 95 6.42 1.90 -1.72
CA CYS A 95 6.29 3.30 -2.13
C CYS A 95 4.91 3.52 -2.78
N ILE A 96 3.97 4.07 -2.01
CA ILE A 96 2.75 4.64 -2.57
C ILE A 96 3.19 5.88 -3.34
N ASP A 97 2.89 5.94 -4.64
CA ASP A 97 3.11 7.13 -5.45
C ASP A 97 2.14 8.23 -4.99
N LEU A 98 2.70 9.33 -4.46
CA LEU A 98 1.95 10.49 -3.98
C LEU A 98 2.00 11.67 -4.97
N THR A 99 2.45 11.42 -6.21
CA THR A 99 2.45 12.46 -7.26
C THR A 99 1.03 12.97 -7.52
N GLY A 100 0.92 14.28 -7.78
CA GLY A 100 -0.37 14.94 -8.02
C GLY A 100 -1.07 15.51 -6.76
N LEU A 101 -0.57 15.22 -5.56
CA LEU A 101 -1.06 15.81 -4.31
C LEU A 101 -0.32 17.09 -3.94
N LYS A 102 -1.00 17.99 -3.23
CA LYS A 102 -0.40 19.19 -2.63
C LYS A 102 0.48 18.81 -1.45
N LYS A 103 1.43 19.68 -1.12
CA LYS A 103 2.35 19.48 0.01
C LYS A 103 1.61 19.18 1.32
N GLU A 104 0.58 19.94 1.64
CA GLU A 104 -0.23 19.77 2.87
C GLU A 104 -0.96 18.41 2.90
N GLU A 105 -1.44 17.93 1.73
CA GLU A 105 -2.12 16.63 1.61
C GLU A 105 -1.12 15.48 1.81
N ILE A 106 0.08 15.61 1.25
CA ILE A 106 1.18 14.65 1.44
C ILE A 106 1.61 14.59 2.90
N GLU A 107 1.77 15.74 3.54
CA GLU A 107 2.11 15.84 4.97
C GLU A 107 1.05 15.13 5.82
N LEU A 108 -0.24 15.38 5.56
CA LEU A 108 -1.32 14.73 6.30
C LEU A 108 -1.34 13.20 6.15
N ILE A 109 -1.13 12.68 4.93
CA ILE A 109 -1.07 11.22 4.69
C ILE A 109 0.11 10.60 5.43
N ASN A 110 1.27 11.26 5.40
CA ASN A 110 2.45 10.80 6.12
C ASN A 110 2.24 10.79 7.63
N ASP A 111 1.58 11.82 8.18
CA ASP A 111 1.26 11.88 9.60
C ASP A 111 0.30 10.77 10.02
N ILE A 112 -0.75 10.49 9.24
CA ILE A 112 -1.67 9.36 9.49
C ILE A 112 -0.93 8.02 9.47
N THR A 113 -0.02 7.85 8.51
CA THR A 113 0.80 6.65 8.38
C THR A 113 1.72 6.49 9.60
N LEU A 114 2.36 7.58 10.04
CA LEU A 114 3.21 7.59 11.22
C LEU A 114 2.43 7.30 12.50
N MET A 115 1.25 7.90 12.69
CA MET A 115 0.37 7.62 13.82
C MET A 115 -0.02 6.14 13.86
N SER A 116 -0.42 5.58 12.72
CA SER A 116 -0.77 4.15 12.61
C SER A 116 0.40 3.24 12.96
N LYS A 117 1.61 3.59 12.51
CA LYS A 117 2.85 2.90 12.89
C LYS A 117 3.11 2.98 14.40
N ASN A 118 2.94 4.15 15.01
CA ASN A 118 3.19 4.34 16.43
C ASN A 118 2.21 3.50 17.29
N VAL A 119 0.93 3.44 16.91
CA VAL A 119 -0.07 2.56 17.56
C VAL A 119 0.41 1.10 17.62
N LEU A 120 1.02 0.60 16.54
CA LEU A 120 1.56 -0.77 16.46
C LEU A 120 2.81 -0.96 17.33
N LEU A 121 3.62 0.09 17.51
CA LEU A 121 4.87 0.01 18.27
C LEU A 121 4.66 0.15 19.78
N GLU A 122 3.72 0.99 20.20
CA GLU A 122 3.46 1.32 21.61
C GLU A 122 2.64 0.23 22.31
N ASN A 123 1.72 -0.43 21.61
CA ASN A 123 0.79 -1.41 22.20
C ASN A 123 1.29 -2.86 22.15
N LYS A 124 2.60 -3.09 22.28
CA LYS A 124 3.20 -4.44 22.27
C LYS A 124 2.85 -5.30 23.51
N GLY A 125 2.25 -4.70 24.54
CA GLY A 125 1.94 -5.37 25.81
C GLY A 125 0.57 -6.05 25.89
N ARG A 126 -0.33 -5.84 24.91
CA ARG A 126 -1.64 -6.51 24.82
C ARG A 126 -1.74 -7.20 23.47
N GLU A 127 -1.57 -8.52 23.48
CA GLU A 127 -1.47 -9.32 22.27
C GLU A 127 -2.73 -9.13 21.39
N GLY A 128 -2.54 -8.57 20.18
CA GLY A 128 -3.58 -8.39 19.16
C GLY A 128 -4.35 -7.06 19.16
N GLU A 129 -4.38 -6.28 20.24
CA GLU A 129 -5.19 -5.03 20.32
C GLU A 129 -4.71 -3.97 19.31
N ALA A 130 -3.39 -3.79 19.22
CA ALA A 130 -2.77 -2.85 18.30
C ALA A 130 -3.10 -3.15 16.83
N LEU A 131 -3.03 -4.44 16.48
CA LEU A 131 -3.30 -4.91 15.13
C LEU A 131 -4.79 -4.76 14.79
N ALA A 132 -5.67 -5.11 15.71
CA ALA A 132 -7.11 -4.94 15.54
C ALA A 132 -7.46 -3.46 15.31
N THR A 133 -6.88 -2.55 16.09
CA THR A 133 -7.08 -1.10 15.96
C THR A 133 -6.72 -0.61 14.56
N VAL A 134 -5.52 -0.91 14.07
CA VAL A 134 -5.08 -0.47 12.74
C VAL A 134 -5.87 -1.16 11.63
N THR A 135 -6.28 -2.42 11.82
CA THR A 135 -7.14 -3.15 10.89
C THR A 135 -8.52 -2.50 10.77
N TYR A 136 -9.12 -2.08 11.88
CA TYR A 136 -10.41 -1.39 11.86
C TYR A 136 -10.31 0.01 11.26
N LEU A 137 -9.21 0.73 11.49
CA LEU A 137 -8.94 1.99 10.79
C LEU A 137 -8.86 1.77 9.28
N HIS A 138 -8.15 0.73 8.83
CA HIS A 138 -8.07 0.37 7.41
C HIS A 138 -9.46 0.14 6.80
N HIS A 139 -10.27 -0.74 7.41
CA HIS A 139 -11.64 -0.99 6.92
C HIS A 139 -12.52 0.26 6.95
N PHE A 140 -12.35 1.12 7.95
CA PHE A 140 -13.08 2.38 8.04
C PHE A 140 -12.76 3.30 6.86
N ILE A 141 -11.46 3.47 6.54
CA ILE A 141 -10.99 4.28 5.42
C ILE A 141 -11.48 3.71 4.08
N GLU A 142 -11.37 2.39 3.87
CA GLU A 142 -11.84 1.73 2.64
C GLU A 142 -13.31 2.02 2.34
N ASN A 143 -14.14 2.15 3.38
CA ASN A 143 -15.59 2.34 3.24
C ASN A 143 -16.04 3.81 3.26
N LEU A 144 -15.13 4.78 3.45
CA LEU A 144 -15.48 6.22 3.57
C LEU A 144 -16.28 6.76 2.38
N ASN A 145 -16.00 6.26 1.18
CA ASN A 145 -16.69 6.72 -0.03
C ASN A 145 -18.01 5.97 -0.28
N ALA A 146 -18.16 4.77 0.26
CA ALA A 146 -19.37 3.97 0.10
C ALA A 146 -20.45 4.34 1.14
N ILE A 147 -20.05 4.77 2.34
CA ILE A 147 -20.94 5.03 3.47
C ILE A 147 -20.75 6.47 3.96
N LYS A 148 -21.70 7.34 3.60
CA LYS A 148 -21.66 8.78 3.94
C LYS A 148 -21.60 9.03 5.44
N GLU A 149 -22.23 8.17 6.25
CA GLU A 149 -22.28 8.26 7.70
C GLU A 149 -20.89 8.15 8.35
N LEU A 150 -19.93 7.46 7.72
CA LEU A 150 -18.55 7.39 8.23
C LEU A 150 -17.86 8.75 8.21
N LYS A 151 -18.18 9.62 7.24
CA LYS A 151 -17.69 11.00 7.20
C LYS A 151 -18.29 11.83 8.33
N TYR A 152 -19.54 11.57 8.70
CA TYR A 152 -20.19 12.24 9.84
C TYR A 152 -19.58 11.79 11.18
N ILE A 153 -19.16 10.52 11.30
CA ILE A 153 -18.39 10.04 12.46
C ILE A 153 -17.07 10.80 12.58
N LEU A 154 -16.34 10.99 11.48
CA LEU A 154 -15.09 11.77 11.48
C LEU A 154 -15.33 13.22 11.92
N ALA A 155 -16.37 13.87 11.39
CA ALA A 155 -16.73 15.22 11.77
C ALA A 155 -17.11 15.33 13.25
N TYR A 156 -17.93 14.39 13.75
CA TYR A 156 -18.32 14.32 15.15
C TYR A 156 -17.10 14.30 16.07
N PHE A 157 -16.15 13.37 15.84
CA PHE A 157 -14.97 13.29 16.71
C PHE A 157 -14.05 14.50 16.56
N SER A 158 -13.87 15.03 15.35
CA SER A 158 -13.11 16.26 15.14
C SER A 158 -13.67 17.43 15.96
N LYS A 159 -15.00 17.59 15.97
CA LYS A 159 -15.70 18.61 16.77
C LYS A 159 -15.63 18.32 18.27
N ASN A 160 -15.85 17.08 18.67
CA ASN A 160 -15.87 16.66 20.08
C ASN A 160 -14.50 16.86 20.76
N TYR A 161 -13.41 16.79 20.02
CA TYR A 161 -12.05 17.09 20.52
C TYR A 161 -11.62 18.55 20.30
N GLY A 162 -12.50 19.41 19.76
CA GLY A 162 -12.24 20.84 19.60
C GLY A 162 -11.38 21.22 18.40
N TYR A 163 -11.05 20.29 17.49
CA TYR A 163 -10.31 20.59 16.27
C TYR A 163 -11.15 21.34 15.24
N THR A 164 -12.48 21.20 15.30
CA THR A 164 -13.43 21.84 14.39
C THR A 164 -14.56 22.50 15.18
N ASP A 165 -15.03 23.65 14.71
CA ASP A 165 -16.18 24.33 15.30
C ASP A 165 -17.46 23.47 15.23
N PRO A 166 -18.25 23.37 16.32
CA PRO A 166 -19.47 22.55 16.34
C PRO A 166 -20.48 22.87 15.23
N ASN A 167 -20.56 24.12 14.77
CA ASN A 167 -21.50 24.59 13.75
C ASN A 167 -20.90 24.60 12.34
N LYS A 168 -19.69 24.07 12.16
CA LYS A 168 -19.08 23.92 10.83
C LYS A 168 -19.50 22.57 10.22
N PHE A 169 -20.20 22.63 9.09
CA PHE A 169 -20.63 21.45 8.34
C PHE A 169 -19.88 21.39 7.01
N ALA A 170 -19.08 20.34 6.83
CA ALA A 170 -18.24 20.13 5.62
C ALA A 170 -18.90 19.16 4.62
N PHE A 171 -19.97 18.49 5.04
CA PHE A 171 -20.73 17.52 4.23
C PHE A 171 -22.20 17.99 4.13
N ASP A 172 -23.14 17.06 3.93
CA ASP A 172 -24.57 17.38 3.96
C ASP A 172 -24.98 17.87 5.35
N GLU A 173 -25.23 19.18 5.47
CA GLU A 173 -25.47 19.86 6.74
C GLU A 173 -26.60 19.22 7.56
N ASN A 174 -27.75 18.97 6.93
CA ASN A 174 -28.90 18.41 7.62
C ASN A 174 -28.62 16.98 8.14
N ASN A 175 -28.10 16.10 7.29
CA ASN A 175 -27.80 14.73 7.69
C ASN A 175 -26.64 14.67 8.68
N GLN A 176 -25.62 15.51 8.50
CA GLN A 176 -24.48 15.60 9.41
C GLN A 176 -24.95 16.07 10.80
N PHE A 177 -25.74 17.14 10.88
CA PHE A 177 -26.30 17.65 12.13
C PHE A 177 -27.14 16.58 12.86
N VAL A 178 -28.04 15.91 12.15
CA VAL A 178 -28.88 14.85 12.72
C VAL A 178 -28.03 13.70 13.25
N PHE A 179 -27.05 13.24 12.45
CA PHE A 179 -26.19 12.13 12.84
C PHE A 179 -25.31 12.48 14.05
N GLU A 180 -24.67 13.65 14.05
CA GLU A 180 -23.84 14.13 15.17
C GLU A 180 -24.66 14.23 16.47
N SER A 181 -25.92 14.69 16.38
CA SER A 181 -26.84 14.76 17.52
C SER A 181 -27.20 13.38 18.08
N ILE A 182 -27.45 12.40 17.20
CA ILE A 182 -27.69 11.00 17.59
C ILE A 182 -26.44 10.42 18.25
N MET A 183 -25.26 10.67 17.68
CA MET A 183 -23.99 10.17 18.19
C MET A 183 -23.68 10.74 19.58
N PHE A 184 -23.88 12.05 19.78
CA PHE A 184 -23.77 12.69 21.09
C PHE A 184 -24.70 12.03 22.13
N SER A 185 -25.95 11.78 21.74
CA SER A 185 -26.94 11.14 22.61
C SER A 185 -26.52 9.71 22.98
N ALA A 186 -26.02 8.94 22.01
CA ALA A 186 -25.54 7.58 22.22
C ALA A 186 -24.29 7.54 23.14
N MET A 187 -23.32 8.43 22.91
CA MET A 187 -22.12 8.55 23.75
C MET A 187 -22.47 8.97 25.18
N THR A 188 -23.40 9.91 25.34
CA THR A 188 -23.90 10.33 26.66
C THR A 188 -24.57 9.15 27.39
N LEU A 189 -25.41 8.37 26.70
CA LEU A 189 -26.06 7.19 27.27
C LEU A 189 -25.04 6.13 27.72
N TYR A 190 -24.01 5.89 26.91
CA TYR A 190 -22.93 4.96 27.22
C TYR A 190 -22.13 5.41 28.46
N SER A 191 -21.66 6.66 28.47
CA SER A 191 -20.85 7.19 29.57
C SER A 191 -21.60 7.26 30.89
N ASN A 192 -22.91 7.58 30.86
CA ASN A 192 -23.73 7.70 32.06
C ASN A 192 -24.32 6.36 32.54
N GLY A 193 -24.10 5.26 31.81
CA GLY A 193 -24.52 3.92 32.22
C GLY A 193 -26.05 3.71 32.28
N GLY A 194 -26.83 4.51 31.55
CA GLY A 194 -28.29 4.56 31.69
C GLY A 194 -29.07 3.41 31.02
N ALA A 195 -28.39 2.50 30.30
CA ALA A 195 -29.03 1.44 29.55
C ALA A 195 -28.99 0.09 30.29
N SER A 196 -30.16 -0.56 30.40
CA SER A 196 -30.27 -1.91 30.96
C SER A 196 -29.46 -2.92 30.13
N ARG A 197 -28.59 -3.72 30.80
CA ARG A 197 -27.81 -4.79 30.16
C ARG A 197 -28.68 -5.76 29.35
N THR A 198 -29.87 -6.10 29.86
CA THR A 198 -30.80 -7.00 29.16
C THR A 198 -31.28 -6.39 27.84
N ARG A 199 -31.66 -5.11 27.85
CA ARG A 199 -32.07 -4.40 26.62
C ARG A 199 -30.93 -4.25 25.62
N LEU A 200 -29.71 -4.01 26.10
CA LEU A 200 -28.53 -3.94 25.25
C LEU A 200 -28.22 -5.30 24.59
N ALA A 201 -28.33 -6.39 25.35
CA ALA A 201 -28.14 -7.75 24.81
C ALA A 201 -29.18 -8.10 23.75
N GLU A 202 -30.45 -7.76 23.95
CA GLU A 202 -31.50 -7.96 22.95
C GLU A 202 -31.26 -7.13 21.68
N SER A 203 -30.85 -5.87 21.84
CA SER A 203 -30.50 -5.00 20.71
C SER A 203 -29.31 -5.56 19.92
N HIS A 204 -28.27 -6.04 20.62
CA HIS A 204 -27.12 -6.67 20.01
C HIS A 204 -27.50 -7.92 19.21
N LYS A 205 -28.35 -8.80 19.78
CA LYS A 205 -28.84 -9.99 19.08
C LYS A 205 -29.63 -9.66 17.81
N LYS A 206 -30.45 -8.59 17.83
CA LYS A 206 -31.15 -8.11 16.62
C LYS A 206 -30.15 -7.67 15.56
N TRP A 207 -29.08 -6.98 15.96
CA TRP A 207 -28.02 -6.56 15.05
C TRP A 207 -27.28 -7.76 14.44
N GLU A 208 -26.91 -8.76 15.24
CA GLU A 208 -26.30 -10.01 14.76
C GLU A 208 -27.17 -10.71 13.70
N ASN A 209 -28.48 -10.84 13.98
CA ASN A 209 -29.43 -11.45 13.04
C ASN A 209 -29.52 -10.68 11.72
N MET A 210 -29.53 -9.34 11.77
CA MET A 210 -29.51 -8.51 10.57
C MET A 210 -28.22 -8.71 9.76
N LEU A 211 -27.06 -8.82 10.42
CA LEU A 211 -25.78 -9.07 9.74
C LEU A 211 -25.77 -10.45 9.06
N ALA A 212 -26.29 -11.47 9.75
CA ALA A 212 -26.44 -12.81 9.18
C ALA A 212 -27.33 -12.80 7.94
N SER A 213 -28.49 -12.14 8.01
CA SER A 213 -29.41 -11.99 6.88
C SER A 213 -28.77 -11.26 5.69
N LYS A 214 -28.02 -10.17 5.92
CA LYS A 214 -27.29 -9.48 4.85
C LYS A 214 -26.23 -10.36 4.19
N LYS A 215 -25.55 -11.22 4.97
CA LYS A 215 -24.56 -12.16 4.44
C LYS A 215 -25.22 -13.24 3.58
N GLU A 216 -26.34 -13.78 4.05
CA GLU A 216 -27.14 -14.76 3.32
C GLU A 216 -27.69 -14.18 2.01
N GLU A 217 -28.21 -12.96 2.03
CA GLU A 217 -28.70 -12.27 0.84
C GLU A 217 -27.59 -12.07 -0.21
N LYS A 218 -26.39 -11.64 0.21
CA LYS A 218 -25.24 -11.51 -0.70
C LYS A 218 -24.84 -12.86 -1.31
N LEU A 219 -24.85 -13.93 -0.51
CA LEU A 219 -24.54 -15.27 -0.99
C LEU A 219 -25.58 -15.75 -2.00
N SER A 220 -26.87 -15.56 -1.69
CA SER A 220 -27.99 -15.89 -2.57
C SER A 220 -27.92 -15.13 -3.89
N ARG A 221 -27.73 -13.80 -3.88
CA ARG A 221 -27.55 -13.00 -5.11
C ARG A 221 -26.36 -13.48 -5.95
N THR A 222 -25.26 -13.87 -5.30
CA THR A 222 -24.08 -14.40 -6.00
C THR A 222 -24.38 -15.74 -6.66
N GLN A 223 -25.14 -16.61 -5.98
CA GLN A 223 -25.60 -17.88 -6.54
C GLN A 223 -26.54 -17.66 -7.72
N GLU A 224 -27.52 -16.76 -7.58
CA GLU A 224 -28.46 -16.39 -8.65
C GLU A 224 -27.73 -15.86 -9.89
N LEU A 225 -26.76 -14.96 -9.71
CA LEU A 225 -25.92 -14.45 -10.80
C LEU A 225 -25.11 -15.55 -11.48
N ASN A 226 -24.54 -16.49 -10.71
CA ASN A 226 -23.81 -17.63 -11.27
C ASN A 226 -24.73 -18.57 -12.05
N THR A 227 -25.93 -18.84 -11.54
CA THR A 227 -26.94 -19.64 -12.24
C THR A 227 -27.38 -18.96 -13.54
N ALA A 228 -27.69 -17.65 -13.50
CA ALA A 228 -28.05 -16.87 -14.67
C ALA A 228 -26.92 -16.84 -15.71
N LYS A 229 -25.66 -16.73 -15.27
CA LYS A 229 -24.48 -16.81 -16.14
C LYS A 229 -24.35 -18.17 -16.83
N ILE A 230 -24.52 -19.27 -16.10
CA ILE A 230 -24.46 -20.63 -16.67
C ILE A 230 -25.58 -20.82 -17.70
N GLN A 231 -26.79 -20.34 -17.39
CA GLN A 231 -27.94 -20.40 -18.29
C GLN A 231 -27.70 -19.56 -19.55
N ALA A 232 -27.26 -18.30 -19.41
CA ALA A 232 -26.94 -17.42 -20.53
C ALA A 232 -25.90 -18.04 -21.46
N LEU A 233 -24.81 -18.58 -20.92
CA LEU A 233 -23.78 -19.27 -21.70
C LEU A 233 -24.34 -20.48 -22.44
N ARG A 234 -25.20 -21.27 -21.81
CA ARG A 234 -25.84 -22.45 -22.43
C ARG A 234 -26.80 -22.05 -23.55
N GLU A 235 -27.62 -21.03 -23.35
CA GLU A 235 -28.59 -20.55 -24.35
C GLU A 235 -27.91 -19.91 -25.56
N LEU A 236 -26.79 -19.22 -25.34
CA LEU A 236 -25.98 -18.61 -26.42
C LEU A 236 -24.96 -19.57 -27.04
N GLY A 237 -24.84 -20.80 -26.54
CA GLY A 237 -23.92 -21.82 -27.06
C GLY A 237 -22.44 -21.57 -26.74
N TYR A 238 -22.13 -20.76 -25.72
CA TYR A 238 -20.77 -20.46 -25.28
C TYR A 238 -20.35 -21.32 -24.08
N THR A 239 -19.05 -21.62 -23.99
CA THR A 239 -18.47 -22.36 -22.84
C THR A 239 -17.86 -21.43 -21.79
N LYS A 240 -17.52 -20.20 -22.18
CA LYS A 240 -16.94 -19.16 -21.30
C LYS A 240 -17.19 -17.77 -21.86
N ILE A 241 -17.02 -16.77 -20.98
CA ILE A 241 -17.01 -15.35 -21.37
C ILE A 241 -15.61 -14.98 -21.86
N ASP A 242 -15.54 -14.30 -22.99
CA ASP A 242 -14.36 -13.62 -23.52
C ASP A 242 -14.74 -12.24 -24.11
N GLU A 243 -13.77 -11.48 -24.59
CA GLU A 243 -13.98 -10.12 -25.10
C GLU A 243 -14.96 -10.04 -26.28
N ARG A 244 -15.16 -11.15 -27.01
CA ARG A 244 -16.01 -11.18 -28.21
C ARG A 244 -17.48 -11.42 -27.88
N ASN A 245 -17.75 -12.14 -26.79
CA ASN A 245 -19.11 -12.52 -26.38
C ASN A 245 -19.58 -11.85 -25.07
N ALA A 246 -18.72 -11.07 -24.40
CA ALA A 246 -19.03 -10.46 -23.11
C ALA A 246 -20.30 -9.61 -23.13
N SER A 247 -20.49 -8.74 -24.12
CA SER A 247 -21.68 -7.87 -24.20
C SER A 247 -22.95 -8.71 -24.30
N GLU A 248 -22.99 -9.66 -25.23
CA GLU A 248 -24.16 -10.49 -25.49
C GLU A 248 -24.50 -11.39 -24.29
N VAL A 249 -23.48 -11.99 -23.65
CA VAL A 249 -23.69 -12.80 -22.45
C VAL A 249 -24.16 -11.96 -21.27
N LEU A 250 -23.67 -10.73 -21.10
CA LEU A 250 -24.12 -9.82 -20.04
C LEU A 250 -25.55 -9.36 -20.25
N ASP A 251 -25.92 -9.01 -21.49
CA ASP A 251 -27.30 -8.65 -21.85
C ASP A 251 -28.25 -9.82 -21.60
N LYS A 252 -27.82 -11.04 -21.92
CA LYS A 252 -28.62 -12.24 -21.67
C LYS A 252 -28.76 -12.57 -20.18
N ILE A 253 -27.70 -12.35 -19.38
CA ILE A 253 -27.77 -12.45 -17.92
C ILE A 253 -28.80 -11.44 -17.38
N ALA A 254 -28.78 -10.19 -17.87
CA ALA A 254 -29.72 -9.17 -17.45
C ALA A 254 -31.18 -9.55 -17.81
N GLU A 255 -31.42 -10.08 -19.00
CA GLU A 255 -32.73 -10.61 -19.43
C GLU A 255 -33.23 -11.74 -18.51
N ILE A 256 -32.39 -12.74 -18.24
CA ILE A 256 -32.73 -13.88 -17.37
C ILE A 256 -33.03 -13.42 -15.95
N MET A 257 -32.26 -12.46 -15.42
CA MET A 257 -32.49 -11.90 -14.10
C MET A 257 -33.79 -11.09 -14.07
N ALA A 258 -34.09 -10.31 -15.10
CA ALA A 258 -35.31 -9.51 -15.18
C ALA A 258 -36.60 -10.34 -15.27
N GLN A 259 -36.56 -11.55 -15.84
CA GLN A 259 -37.72 -12.44 -15.90
C GLN A 259 -38.06 -13.12 -14.55
N LYS A 260 -37.15 -13.08 -13.58
CA LYS A 260 -37.37 -13.63 -12.23
C LYS A 260 -37.98 -12.64 -11.24
N PHE A 261 -38.06 -11.35 -11.60
CA PHE A 261 -38.66 -10.28 -10.80
C PHE A 261 -39.95 -9.76 -11.46
#